data_AF-A0A848IUZ1-F1
#
_entry.id   AF-A0A848IUZ1-F1
#
_cell.length_a   1.000
_cell.length_b   1.000
_cell.length_c   1.000
_cell.angle_alpha   90.00
_cell.angle_beta   90.00
_cell.angle_gamma   90.00
#
_symmetry.space_group_name_H-M   'P 1'
#
loop_
_entity.id
_entity.type
_entity.pdbx_description
1 polymer ?
#
loop_
_entity_poly.entity_id
_entity_poly.type
_entity_poly.pdbx_seq_one_letter_code
_entity_poly.pdbx_strand_id
1 'polypeptide(L)'
;MIKELENFSAAQTLLLIKGNKAWDKELIKIIILELLLKRKLEIKDVDYQPHPRSKSRVLTMVMPGRNFVSQDLCEKYEYPFLKPFIKEPDSQIMFRQYLKILSSNLKVGSSLKWHLLAMENPLVNYIKSDWFYAFLKVIKFNNKGLNLSFRAQEYFDKLNNELPKLVASNPEEAKEIIKQLKSKIFLLPSVDFKIIRELHTALYPIDLDNYWGNSYAFYDFDLISDDFDSNYKDGGTSFWGGDSDSSGDGCSGCSGCSGCSGCGGE
;
A
#
# COMPACT_ATOMS: atom_id res chain seq x y z
N MET A 1 -10.00 17.45 15.57
CA MET A 1 -9.62 16.01 15.57
C MET A 1 -9.57 15.47 17.00
N ILE A 2 -9.80 14.17 17.23
CA ILE A 2 -9.56 13.53 18.54
C ILE A 2 -8.06 13.57 18.85
N LYS A 3 -7.68 14.21 19.97
CA LYS A 3 -6.28 14.50 20.32
C LYS A 3 -5.40 13.25 20.35
N GLU A 4 -5.94 12.15 20.87
CA GLU A 4 -5.22 10.87 20.98
C GLU A 4 -4.82 10.31 19.60
N LEU A 5 -5.60 10.60 18.54
CA LEU A 5 -5.31 10.15 17.19
C LEU A 5 -4.16 10.93 16.53
N GLU A 6 -3.73 12.08 17.08
CA GLU A 6 -2.57 12.83 16.55
C GLU A 6 -1.30 11.99 16.52
N ASN A 7 -1.17 11.08 17.49
CA ASN A 7 0.00 10.22 17.67
C ASN A 7 -0.06 8.92 16.86
N PHE A 8 -1.14 8.69 16.10
CA PHE A 8 -1.30 7.49 15.30
C PHE A 8 -1.09 7.78 13.81
N SER A 9 -0.46 6.83 13.12
CA SER A 9 -0.49 6.79 11.65
C SER A 9 -1.90 6.48 11.15
N ALA A 10 -2.14 6.62 9.85
CA ALA A 10 -3.43 6.29 9.26
C ALA A 10 -3.71 4.78 9.40
N ALA A 11 -2.69 3.95 9.17
CA ALA A 11 -2.80 2.50 9.31
C ALA A 11 -3.07 2.05 10.76
N GLN A 12 -2.43 2.70 11.74
CA GLN A 12 -2.70 2.43 13.16
C GLN A 12 -4.11 2.85 13.56
N THR A 13 -4.60 3.97 13.02
CA THR A 13 -5.98 4.43 13.25
C THR A 13 -6.98 3.47 12.63
N LEU A 14 -6.73 2.97 11.42
CA LEU A 14 -7.55 1.92 10.81
C LEU A 14 -7.58 0.66 11.68
N LEU A 15 -6.42 0.23 12.18
CA LEU A 15 -6.32 -0.94 13.04
C LEU A 15 -7.06 -0.74 14.36
N LEU A 16 -7.02 0.45 14.95
CA LEU A 16 -7.79 0.80 16.14
C LEU A 16 -9.30 0.71 15.88
N ILE A 17 -9.76 1.19 14.73
CA ILE A 17 -11.17 1.22 14.36
C ILE A 17 -11.69 -0.19 14.05
N LYS A 18 -11.00 -0.93 13.17
CA LYS A 18 -11.47 -2.23 12.69
C LYS A 18 -10.98 -3.42 13.53
N GLY A 19 -9.94 -3.26 14.35
CA GLY A 19 -9.32 -4.33 15.13
C GLY A 19 -8.92 -5.52 14.25
N ASN A 20 -9.29 -6.73 14.66
CA ASN A 20 -9.01 -7.94 13.88
C ASN A 20 -9.69 -7.95 12.49
N LYS A 21 -10.75 -7.16 12.29
CA LYS A 21 -11.46 -7.07 11.00
C LYS A 21 -10.71 -6.25 9.96
N ALA A 22 -9.66 -5.52 10.33
CA ALA A 22 -8.82 -4.82 9.36
C ALA A 22 -8.18 -5.84 8.40
N TRP A 23 -8.29 -5.63 7.09
CA TRP A 23 -7.66 -6.53 6.13
C TRP A 23 -6.24 -6.06 5.85
N ASP A 24 -5.30 -7.00 5.70
CA ASP A 24 -3.89 -6.67 5.42
C ASP A 24 -3.75 -5.87 4.12
N LYS A 25 -4.60 -6.13 3.12
CA LYS A 25 -4.69 -5.37 1.86
C LYS A 25 -5.04 -3.90 2.10
N GLU A 26 -6.02 -3.61 2.96
CA GLU A 26 -6.40 -2.23 3.31
C GLU A 26 -5.27 -1.52 4.05
N LEU A 27 -4.61 -2.23 4.98
CA LEU A 27 -3.48 -1.68 5.71
C LEU A 27 -2.29 -1.38 4.78
N ILE A 28 -1.98 -2.28 3.83
CA ILE A 28 -0.95 -2.06 2.80
C ILE A 28 -1.30 -0.81 1.97
N LYS A 29 -2.55 -0.70 1.49
CA LYS A 29 -3.03 0.45 0.71
C LYS A 29 -2.79 1.75 1.48
N ILE A 30 -3.26 1.81 2.73
CA ILE A 30 -3.13 3.03 3.56
C ILE A 30 -1.67 3.37 3.88
N ILE A 31 -0.82 2.38 4.14
CA ILE A 31 0.61 2.64 4.41
C ILE A 31 1.28 3.20 3.14
N ILE A 32 1.03 2.63 1.96
CA ILE A 32 1.59 3.15 0.71
C ILE A 32 1.13 4.58 0.47
N LEU A 33 -0.17 4.85 0.61
CA LEU A 33 -0.72 6.21 0.46
C LEU A 33 -0.08 7.20 1.45
N GLU A 34 0.12 6.78 2.70
CA GLU A 34 0.80 7.58 3.70
C GLU A 34 2.27 7.84 3.34
N LEU A 35 3.01 6.84 2.83
CA LEU A 35 4.39 6.99 2.38
C LEU A 35 4.52 7.90 1.16
N LEU A 36 3.57 7.85 0.22
CA LEU A 36 3.49 8.75 -0.93
C LEU A 36 3.21 10.18 -0.47
N LEU A 37 2.25 10.38 0.44
CA LEU A 37 1.94 11.69 1.01
C LEU A 37 3.12 12.27 1.79
N LYS A 38 3.85 11.44 2.55
CA LYS A 38 5.10 11.81 3.24
C LYS A 38 6.28 12.02 2.28
N ARG A 39 6.13 11.71 0.99
CA ARG A 39 7.17 11.72 -0.04
C ARG A 39 8.37 10.80 0.26
N LYS A 40 8.13 9.73 0.99
CA LYS A 40 9.12 8.64 1.21
C LYS A 40 9.17 7.69 0.02
N LEU A 41 8.05 7.57 -0.69
CA LEU A 41 7.95 6.89 -1.98
C LEU A 41 7.48 7.89 -3.05
N GLU A 42 7.78 7.55 -4.29
CA GLU A 42 7.29 8.24 -5.48
C GLU A 42 6.82 7.19 -6.50
N ILE A 43 5.78 7.53 -7.27
CA ILE A 43 5.28 6.73 -8.37
C ILE A 43 5.42 7.55 -9.64
N LYS A 44 6.09 6.99 -10.64
CA LYS A 44 6.27 7.63 -11.94
C LYS A 44 5.86 6.72 -13.07
N ASP A 45 5.29 7.32 -14.10
CA ASP A 45 5.09 6.69 -15.40
C ASP A 45 6.34 6.88 -16.23
N VAL A 46 6.91 5.77 -16.72
CA VAL A 46 8.15 5.73 -17.48
C VAL A 46 7.87 5.08 -18.82
N ASP A 47 8.21 5.78 -19.90
CA ASP A 47 8.19 5.18 -21.24
C ASP A 47 9.23 4.08 -21.32
N TYR A 48 8.76 2.87 -21.62
CA TYR A 48 9.58 1.69 -21.72
C TYR A 48 9.47 1.09 -23.11
N GLN A 49 10.63 0.98 -23.76
CA GLN A 49 10.76 0.33 -25.05
C GLN A 49 11.84 -0.76 -24.93
N PRO A 50 11.46 -2.05 -24.87
CA PRO A 50 12.42 -3.14 -24.64
C PRO A 50 13.43 -3.28 -25.79
N HIS A 51 13.02 -2.89 -27.00
CA HIS A 51 13.85 -2.91 -28.19
C HIS A 51 13.48 -1.71 -29.08
N PRO A 52 14.44 -1.05 -29.77
CA PRO A 52 14.17 0.15 -30.57
C PRO A 52 13.09 0.01 -31.67
N ARG A 53 12.73 -1.24 -32.01
CA ARG A 53 11.69 -1.57 -33.01
C ARG A 53 10.34 -1.94 -32.41
N SER A 54 10.27 -2.18 -31.09
CA SER A 54 9.04 -2.53 -30.40
C SER A 54 8.23 -1.28 -30.08
N LYS A 55 6.91 -1.42 -29.92
CA LYS A 55 6.06 -0.29 -29.49
C LYS A 55 6.45 0.15 -28.08
N SER A 56 6.56 1.46 -27.83
CA SER A 56 6.71 1.99 -26.48
C SER A 56 5.46 1.69 -25.66
N ARG A 57 5.66 1.35 -24.40
CA ARG A 57 4.59 1.20 -23.40
C ARG A 57 4.94 2.01 -22.17
N VAL A 58 3.94 2.59 -21.53
CA VAL A 58 4.11 3.29 -20.26
C VAL A 58 4.12 2.27 -19.13
N LEU A 59 5.17 2.26 -18.32
CA LEU A 59 5.26 1.46 -17.11
C LEU A 59 5.15 2.36 -15.89
N THR A 60 4.29 1.99 -14.96
CA THR A 60 4.23 2.61 -13.64
C THR A 60 5.29 1.99 -12.72
N MET A 61 6.22 2.82 -12.26
CA MET A 61 7.36 2.45 -11.42
C MET A 61 7.26 3.10 -10.04
N VAL A 62 7.63 2.36 -9.01
CA VAL A 62 7.85 2.86 -7.64
C VAL A 62 9.34 3.09 -7.44
N MET A 63 9.67 4.21 -6.84
CA MET A 63 11.03 4.60 -6.52
C MET A 63 11.09 5.38 -5.20
N PRO A 64 12.30 5.62 -4.66
CA PRO A 64 12.47 6.47 -3.48
C PRO A 64 11.98 7.89 -3.73
N GLY A 65 11.22 8.43 -2.79
CA GLY A 65 10.77 9.81 -2.84
C GLY A 65 11.82 10.78 -2.29
N ARG A 66 11.54 12.08 -2.40
CA ARG A 66 12.47 13.15 -1.96
C ARG A 66 12.77 13.14 -0.46
N ASN A 67 11.83 12.65 0.34
CA ASN A 67 11.98 12.49 1.78
C ASN A 67 12.31 11.04 2.15
N PHE A 68 12.87 10.26 1.22
CA PHE A 68 13.37 8.93 1.54
C PHE A 68 14.49 9.04 2.57
N VAL A 69 14.43 8.18 3.59
CA VAL A 69 15.35 8.19 4.72
C VAL A 69 16.07 6.86 4.83
N SER A 70 17.27 6.88 5.42
CA SER A 70 17.99 5.66 5.77
C SER A 70 17.21 4.82 6.80
N GLN A 71 17.61 3.56 6.95
CA GLN A 71 16.92 2.59 7.82
C GLN A 71 16.69 3.10 9.24
N ASP A 72 17.65 3.81 9.83
CA ASP A 72 17.60 4.24 11.24
C ASP A 72 16.54 5.32 11.52
N LEU A 73 16.03 5.98 10.48
CA LEU A 73 15.02 7.03 10.58
C LEU A 73 13.62 6.56 10.13
N CYS A 74 13.50 5.29 9.76
CA CYS A 74 12.26 4.68 9.28
C CYS A 74 11.43 4.15 10.45
N GLU A 75 10.12 4.40 10.43
CA GLU A 75 9.23 3.80 11.43
C GLU A 75 9.21 2.27 11.20
N LYS A 76 9.20 1.46 12.27
CA LYS A 76 9.36 -0.01 12.15
C LYS A 76 8.35 -0.67 11.20
N TYR A 77 7.12 -0.14 11.12
CA TYR A 77 6.10 -0.66 10.19
C TYR A 77 6.27 -0.18 8.74
N GLU A 78 7.01 0.90 8.51
CA GLU A 78 7.35 1.40 7.17
C GLU A 78 8.49 0.59 6.56
N TYR A 79 9.37 -0.01 7.38
CA TYR A 79 10.55 -0.74 6.92
C TYR A 79 10.27 -1.78 5.83
N PRO A 80 9.26 -2.68 5.93
CA PRO A 80 8.97 -3.64 4.86
C PRO A 80 8.70 -3.00 3.50
N PHE A 81 8.14 -1.78 3.50
CA PHE A 81 7.79 -1.02 2.31
C PHE A 81 9.01 -0.32 1.70
N LEU A 82 9.92 0.18 2.54
CA LEU A 82 11.11 0.91 2.10
C LEU A 82 12.32 -0.01 1.87
N LYS A 83 12.29 -1.24 2.40
CA LYS A 83 13.41 -2.21 2.35
C LYS A 83 14.05 -2.41 0.96
N PRO A 84 13.31 -2.54 -0.15
CA PRO A 84 13.93 -2.72 -1.46
C PRO A 84 14.87 -1.57 -1.81
N PHE A 85 14.44 -0.36 -1.50
CA PHE A 85 15.15 0.88 -1.79
C PHE A 85 16.26 1.21 -0.79
N ILE A 86 16.16 0.71 0.44
CA ILE A 86 17.25 0.83 1.42
C ILE A 86 18.47 0.03 0.92
N LYS A 87 18.23 -1.13 0.29
CA LYS A 87 19.30 -1.96 -0.27
C LYS A 87 19.86 -1.40 -1.57
N GLU A 88 18.99 -0.89 -2.42
CA GLU A 88 19.35 -0.35 -3.73
C GLU A 88 18.65 1.01 -3.92
N PRO A 89 19.27 2.13 -3.50
CA PRO A 89 18.64 3.46 -3.49
C PRO A 89 18.22 3.98 -4.86
N ASP A 90 18.86 3.52 -5.94
CA ASP A 90 18.51 3.92 -7.31
C ASP A 90 17.55 2.93 -7.98
N SER A 91 17.10 1.90 -7.27
CA SER A 91 16.20 0.89 -7.82
C SER A 91 14.82 1.46 -8.14
N GLN A 92 14.27 0.98 -9.25
CA GLN A 92 12.91 1.25 -9.67
C GLN A 92 12.20 -0.08 -9.83
N ILE A 93 11.02 -0.21 -9.24
CA ILE A 93 10.27 -1.47 -9.25
C ILE A 93 8.92 -1.22 -9.89
N MET A 94 8.55 -2.01 -10.89
CA MET A 94 7.20 -1.94 -11.47
C MET A 94 6.15 -2.09 -10.36
N PHE A 95 5.15 -1.21 -10.35
CA PHE A 95 4.20 -1.10 -9.25
C PHE A 95 3.54 -2.42 -8.87
N ARG A 96 3.07 -3.17 -9.87
CA ARG A 96 2.46 -4.50 -9.68
C ARG A 96 3.44 -5.48 -9.04
N GLN A 97 4.72 -5.46 -9.43
CA GLN A 97 5.75 -6.32 -8.84
C GLN A 97 6.08 -5.89 -7.41
N TYR A 98 6.15 -4.59 -7.15
CA TYR A 98 6.34 -4.05 -5.81
C TYR A 98 5.25 -4.53 -4.86
N LEU A 99 3.98 -4.43 -5.25
CA LEU A 99 2.86 -4.94 -4.46
C LEU A 99 2.92 -6.45 -4.26
N LYS A 100 3.30 -7.22 -5.29
CA LYS A 100 3.52 -8.66 -5.19
C LYS A 100 4.58 -8.98 -4.13
N ILE A 101 5.73 -8.31 -4.18
CA ILE A 101 6.82 -8.45 -3.20
C ILE A 101 6.32 -8.16 -1.79
N LEU A 102 5.58 -7.07 -1.58
CA LEU A 102 5.02 -6.73 -0.27
C LEU A 102 4.06 -7.80 0.22
N SER A 103 3.12 -8.24 -0.63
CA SER A 103 2.13 -9.26 -0.27
C SER A 103 2.79 -10.58 0.13
N SER A 104 3.85 -10.99 -0.58
CA SER A 104 4.58 -12.23 -0.29
C SER A 104 5.38 -12.09 1.00
N ASN A 105 6.11 -10.99 1.18
CA ASN A 105 6.94 -10.77 2.37
C ASN A 105 6.11 -10.66 3.66
N LEU A 106 4.95 -10.00 3.58
CA LEU A 106 4.05 -9.81 4.73
C LEU A 106 3.28 -11.09 5.09
N LYS A 107 3.06 -12.01 4.14
CA LYS A 107 2.45 -13.33 4.44
C LYS A 107 3.40 -14.28 5.19
N VAL A 108 4.70 -14.19 4.94
CA VAL A 108 5.69 -15.20 5.39
C VAL A 108 6.21 -14.95 6.83
N GLY A 109 6.20 -13.71 7.33
CA GLY A 109 6.95 -13.36 8.55
C GLY A 109 6.14 -13.05 9.82
N SER A 110 4.97 -12.42 9.69
CA SER A 110 4.05 -12.07 10.79
C SER A 110 2.99 -11.12 10.21
N SER A 111 1.74 -11.18 10.70
CA SER A 111 0.69 -10.27 10.19
C SER A 111 1.15 -8.83 10.34
N LEU A 112 0.97 -8.02 9.29
CA LEU A 112 1.28 -6.59 9.24
C LEU A 112 0.75 -5.85 10.47
N LYS A 113 -0.38 -6.31 11.01
CA LYS A 113 -0.97 -5.84 12.26
C LYS A 113 0.03 -5.88 13.43
N TRP A 114 0.85 -6.92 13.56
CA TRP A 114 1.85 -7.02 14.62
C TRP A 114 3.04 -6.08 14.42
N HIS A 115 3.44 -5.82 13.18
CA HIS A 115 4.42 -4.77 12.89
C HIS A 115 3.88 -3.39 13.25
N LEU A 116 2.60 -3.16 12.96
CA LEU A 116 1.87 -1.97 13.43
C LEU A 116 1.70 -1.95 14.94
N LEU A 117 1.96 -3.01 15.69
CA LEU A 117 1.85 -3.06 17.16
C LEU A 117 3.20 -3.20 17.87
N ALA A 118 4.31 -3.25 17.13
CA ALA A 118 5.63 -3.48 17.71
C ALA A 118 6.06 -2.33 18.64
N MET A 119 6.89 -2.69 19.64
CA MET A 119 7.34 -1.86 20.76
C MET A 119 7.82 -0.48 20.31
N GLU A 120 7.29 0.55 21.00
CA GLU A 120 7.32 2.01 20.75
C GLU A 120 6.02 2.60 20.15
N ASN A 121 5.03 1.77 19.81
CA ASN A 121 3.75 2.31 19.35
C ASN A 121 2.83 2.73 20.53
N PRO A 122 2.35 3.99 20.58
CA PRO A 122 1.34 4.43 21.56
C PRO A 122 0.03 3.61 21.53
N LEU A 123 -0.29 2.93 20.43
CA LEU A 123 -1.45 2.05 20.28
C LEU A 123 -1.40 0.83 21.23
N VAL A 124 -0.21 0.40 21.66
CA VAL A 124 -0.04 -0.73 22.60
C VAL A 124 -0.75 -0.46 23.92
N ASN A 125 -0.82 0.80 24.36
CA ASN A 125 -1.52 1.21 25.59
C ASN A 125 -3.04 1.00 25.54
N TYR A 126 -3.59 0.76 24.35
CA TYR A 126 -5.02 0.55 24.11
C TYR A 126 -5.37 -0.93 23.93
N ILE A 127 -4.37 -1.81 23.96
CA ILE A 127 -4.51 -3.25 23.77
C ILE A 127 -4.42 -3.94 25.13
N LYS A 128 -5.17 -5.04 25.29
CA LYS A 128 -5.09 -5.90 26.45
C LYS A 128 -3.83 -6.76 26.32
N SER A 129 -2.88 -6.57 27.24
CA SER A 129 -1.69 -7.41 27.35
C SER A 129 -2.06 -8.73 28.02
N ASP A 130 -2.48 -9.71 27.23
CA ASP A 130 -2.74 -11.08 27.68
C ASP A 130 -1.89 -12.01 26.80
N TRP A 131 -1.04 -12.82 27.43
CA TRP A 131 -0.13 -13.72 26.71
C TRP A 131 -0.90 -14.70 25.83
N PHE A 132 -2.14 -15.06 26.21
CA PHE A 132 -3.00 -15.93 25.42
C PHE A 132 -3.44 -15.27 24.11
N TYR A 133 -3.77 -13.97 24.13
CA TYR A 133 -4.12 -13.23 22.91
C TYR A 133 -2.91 -13.00 22.00
N ALA A 134 -1.73 -12.78 22.60
CA ALA A 134 -0.48 -12.70 21.86
C ALA A 134 -0.18 -14.04 21.14
N PHE A 135 -0.36 -15.16 21.83
CA PHE A 135 -0.20 -16.50 21.25
C PHE A 135 -1.18 -16.76 20.09
N LEU A 136 -2.46 -16.42 20.27
CA LEU A 136 -3.48 -16.57 19.22
C LEU A 136 -3.40 -15.52 18.10
N LYS A 137 -2.47 -14.58 18.17
CA LYS A 137 -2.37 -13.44 17.25
C LYS A 137 -3.67 -12.65 17.12
N VAL A 138 -4.45 -12.56 18.21
CA VAL A 138 -5.72 -11.84 18.29
C VAL A 138 -5.51 -10.49 18.96
N ILE A 139 -5.95 -9.42 18.32
CA ILE A 139 -5.95 -8.09 18.93
C ILE A 139 -7.20 -7.94 19.76
N LYS A 140 -7.05 -7.69 21.06
CA LYS A 140 -8.16 -7.36 21.95
C LYS A 140 -7.89 -6.01 22.61
N PHE A 141 -8.81 -5.07 22.46
CA PHE A 141 -8.68 -3.77 23.11
C PHE A 141 -9.04 -3.85 24.60
N ASN A 142 -8.39 -3.00 25.40
CA ASN A 142 -8.83 -2.72 26.77
C ASN A 142 -9.97 -1.67 26.76
N ASN A 143 -10.50 -1.30 27.93
CA ASN A 143 -11.61 -0.35 28.00
C ASN A 143 -11.28 1.02 27.39
N LYS A 144 -10.02 1.49 27.53
CA LYS A 144 -9.56 2.73 26.90
C LYS A 144 -9.55 2.60 25.38
N GLY A 145 -9.06 1.47 24.86
CA GLY A 145 -9.03 1.17 23.43
C GLY A 145 -10.42 1.05 22.82
N LEU A 146 -11.36 0.38 23.49
CA LEU A 146 -12.74 0.28 23.04
C LEU A 146 -13.42 1.66 22.98
N ASN A 147 -13.25 2.48 24.02
CA ASN A 147 -13.80 3.84 24.04
C ASN A 147 -13.19 4.70 22.92
N LEU A 148 -11.87 4.68 22.77
CA LEU A 148 -11.20 5.45 21.72
C LEU A 148 -11.58 4.97 20.32
N SER A 149 -11.69 3.66 20.11
CA SER A 149 -12.14 3.07 18.85
C SER A 149 -13.56 3.52 18.49
N PHE A 150 -14.49 3.48 19.45
CA PHE A 150 -15.86 3.97 19.25
C PHE A 150 -15.90 5.46 18.88
N ARG A 151 -15.20 6.31 19.65
CA ARG A 151 -15.11 7.75 19.37
C ARG A 151 -14.49 8.03 18.01
N ALA A 152 -13.44 7.29 17.65
CA ALA A 152 -12.78 7.42 16.35
C ALA A 152 -13.72 7.04 15.20
N GLN A 153 -14.41 5.91 15.31
CA GLN A 153 -15.41 5.48 14.32
C GLN A 153 -16.49 6.55 14.14
N GLU A 154 -17.10 7.03 15.24
CA GLU A 154 -18.13 8.08 15.18
C GLU A 154 -17.61 9.36 14.53
N TYR A 155 -16.38 9.76 14.84
CA TYR A 155 -15.75 10.94 14.24
C TYR A 155 -15.57 10.77 12.73
N PHE A 156 -15.01 9.66 12.26
CA PHE A 156 -14.80 9.42 10.83
C PHE A 156 -16.13 9.23 10.09
N ASP A 157 -17.15 8.62 10.69
CA ASP A 157 -18.47 8.46 10.09
C ASP A 157 -19.18 9.80 9.88
N LYS A 158 -19.14 10.69 10.89
CA LYS A 158 -19.67 12.06 10.73
C LYS A 158 -18.95 12.80 9.62
N LEU A 159 -17.61 12.74 9.65
CA LEU A 159 -16.77 13.44 8.69
C LEU A 159 -16.99 12.93 7.26
N ASN A 160 -17.18 11.63 7.10
CA ASN A 160 -17.48 11.01 5.81
C ASN A 160 -18.76 11.57 5.16
N ASN A 161 -19.76 11.91 5.99
CA ASN A 161 -21.05 12.45 5.54
C ASN A 161 -21.05 13.98 5.36
N GLU A 162 -20.25 14.69 6.16
CA GLU A 162 -20.21 16.16 6.19
C GLU A 162 -19.21 16.73 5.19
N LEU A 163 -18.04 16.09 5.03
CA LEU A 163 -16.94 16.64 4.23
C LEU A 163 -17.33 16.88 2.76
N PRO A 164 -18.04 15.99 2.04
CA PRO A 164 -18.46 16.28 0.67
C PRO A 164 -19.38 17.52 0.56
N LYS A 165 -20.21 17.75 1.58
CA LYS A 165 -21.09 18.92 1.64
C LYS A 165 -20.28 20.19 1.90
N LEU A 166 -19.33 20.13 2.83
CA LEU A 166 -18.43 21.23 3.16
C LEU A 166 -17.53 21.63 1.99
N VAL A 167 -17.03 20.67 1.20
CA VAL A 167 -16.25 20.99 0.00
C VAL A 167 -17.04 21.85 -0.99
N ALA A 168 -18.35 21.59 -1.13
CA ALA A 168 -19.22 22.36 -2.02
C ALA A 168 -19.67 23.71 -1.41
N SER A 169 -19.95 23.76 -0.11
CA SER A 169 -20.52 24.95 0.54
C SER A 169 -19.49 25.90 1.16
N ASN A 170 -18.41 25.38 1.75
CA ASN A 170 -17.38 26.14 2.47
C ASN A 170 -15.98 25.51 2.28
N PRO A 171 -15.32 25.76 1.13
CA PRO A 171 -14.08 25.09 0.77
C PRO A 171 -12.91 25.40 1.70
N GLU A 172 -12.87 26.58 2.34
CA GLU A 172 -11.78 26.94 3.27
C GLU A 172 -11.87 26.14 4.58
N GLU A 173 -13.07 25.93 5.11
CA GLU A 173 -13.29 25.08 6.28
C GLU A 173 -12.95 23.61 5.97
N ALA A 174 -13.36 23.13 4.78
CA ALA A 174 -12.99 21.80 4.32
C ALA A 174 -11.45 21.64 4.25
N LYS A 175 -10.73 22.62 3.70
CA LYS A 175 -9.25 22.61 3.65
C LYS A 175 -8.63 22.48 5.04
N GLU A 176 -9.11 23.24 6.03
CA GLU A 176 -8.57 23.19 7.40
C GLU A 176 -8.82 21.82 8.06
N ILE A 177 -10.01 21.25 7.91
CA ILE A 177 -10.31 19.89 8.38
C ILE A 177 -9.34 18.88 7.77
N ILE A 178 -9.10 18.98 6.47
CA ILE A 178 -8.25 18.02 5.77
C ILE A 178 -6.79 18.18 6.20
N LYS A 179 -6.31 19.42 6.35
CA LYS A 179 -4.97 19.71 6.88
C LYS A 179 -4.77 19.12 8.26
N GLN A 180 -5.79 19.13 9.12
CA GLN A 180 -5.75 18.48 10.43
C GLN A 180 -5.69 16.95 10.34
N LEU A 181 -6.43 16.34 9.40
CA LEU A 181 -6.43 14.88 9.21
C LEU A 181 -5.09 14.33 8.71
N LYS A 182 -4.35 15.10 7.89
CA LYS A 182 -3.12 14.66 7.23
C LYS A 182 -3.36 13.33 6.48
N SER A 183 -2.52 12.30 6.65
CA SER A 183 -2.68 10.98 6.03
C SER A 183 -3.96 10.24 6.44
N LYS A 184 -4.62 10.64 7.53
CA LYS A 184 -5.87 10.00 7.97
C LYS A 184 -7.05 10.32 7.06
N ILE A 185 -6.89 11.25 6.10
CA ILE A 185 -7.87 11.49 5.06
C ILE A 185 -8.19 10.22 4.25
N PHE A 186 -7.21 9.32 4.10
CA PHE A 186 -7.37 8.04 3.39
C PHE A 186 -8.29 7.05 4.11
N LEU A 187 -8.76 7.37 5.33
CA LEU A 187 -9.72 6.57 6.08
C LEU A 187 -11.17 6.93 5.74
N LEU A 188 -11.42 8.00 4.97
CA LEU A 188 -12.75 8.44 4.59
C LEU A 188 -13.13 7.85 3.22
N PRO A 189 -14.11 6.92 3.15
CA PRO A 189 -14.58 6.37 1.88
C PRO A 189 -15.12 7.40 0.89
N SER A 190 -15.64 8.53 1.38
CA SER A 190 -16.24 9.59 0.55
C SER A 190 -15.22 10.53 -0.09
N VAL A 191 -13.95 10.45 0.33
CA VAL A 191 -12.90 11.27 -0.26
C VAL A 191 -12.37 10.59 -1.52
N ASP A 192 -12.79 11.12 -2.67
CA ASP A 192 -12.22 10.76 -3.96
C ASP A 192 -10.74 11.21 -4.03
N PHE A 193 -9.91 10.40 -4.69
CA PHE A 193 -8.53 10.73 -5.03
C PHE A 193 -8.39 12.03 -5.82
N LYS A 194 -9.42 12.45 -6.56
CA LYS A 194 -9.45 13.78 -7.17
C LYS A 194 -9.33 14.90 -6.13
N ILE A 195 -10.06 14.79 -5.01
CA ILE A 195 -10.01 15.73 -3.89
C ILE A 195 -8.62 15.68 -3.25
N ILE A 196 -8.04 14.49 -3.08
CA ILE A 196 -6.67 14.30 -2.56
C ILE A 196 -5.62 14.97 -3.44
N ARG A 197 -5.76 14.91 -4.76
CA ARG A 197 -4.85 15.58 -5.71
C ARG A 197 -4.91 17.09 -5.54
N GLU A 198 -6.13 17.65 -5.50
CA GLU A 198 -6.36 19.08 -5.28
C GLU A 198 -5.81 19.54 -3.91
N LEU A 199 -5.93 18.71 -2.89
CA LEU A 199 -5.37 18.92 -1.56
C LEU A 199 -3.84 18.92 -1.54
N HIS A 200 -3.20 18.00 -2.25
CA HIS A 200 -1.74 17.98 -2.31
C HIS A 200 -1.22 19.25 -3.01
N THR A 201 -1.89 19.75 -4.05
CA THR A 201 -1.57 21.06 -4.65
C THR A 201 -1.71 22.20 -3.66
N ALA A 202 -2.77 22.17 -2.83
CA ALA A 202 -3.04 23.20 -1.82
C ALA A 202 -2.08 23.15 -0.62
N LEU A 203 -1.64 21.95 -0.21
CA LEU A 203 -0.77 21.72 0.94
C LEU A 203 0.72 21.81 0.58
N TYR A 204 1.09 21.47 -0.66
CA TYR A 204 2.46 21.47 -1.16
C TYR A 204 2.48 22.01 -2.60
N PRO A 205 2.69 23.32 -2.80
CA PRO A 205 2.60 23.99 -4.10
C PRO A 205 3.81 23.69 -5.02
N ILE A 206 4.01 22.42 -5.36
CA ILE A 206 5.07 21.92 -6.25
C ILE A 206 4.41 21.13 -7.37
N ASP A 207 4.91 21.29 -8.60
CA ASP A 207 4.45 20.66 -9.83
C ASP A 207 4.08 19.18 -9.65
N LEU A 208 2.77 18.90 -9.54
CA LEU A 208 2.26 17.55 -9.34
C LEU A 208 2.41 16.68 -10.59
N ASP A 209 2.36 17.29 -11.78
CA ASP A 209 2.35 16.57 -13.05
C ASP A 209 3.63 15.74 -13.23
N ASN A 210 4.75 16.21 -12.69
CA ASN A 210 6.03 15.49 -12.69
C ASN A 210 6.21 14.50 -11.53
N TYR A 211 5.52 14.72 -10.40
CA TYR A 211 5.71 13.92 -9.18
C TYR A 211 4.72 12.75 -9.07
N TRP A 212 3.51 12.93 -9.62
CA TRP A 212 2.44 11.94 -9.56
C TRP A 212 2.18 11.29 -10.91
N GLY A 213 2.75 11.78 -12.02
CA GLY A 213 2.45 11.30 -13.37
C GLY A 213 0.96 11.45 -13.75
N ASN A 214 0.59 11.14 -14.99
CA ASN A 214 -0.81 11.04 -15.44
C ASN A 214 -1.50 9.78 -14.88
N SER A 215 -1.25 9.48 -13.60
CA SER A 215 -1.09 8.13 -13.11
C SER A 215 -2.38 7.35 -13.04
N TYR A 216 -2.54 6.50 -14.06
CA TYR A 216 -3.38 5.32 -14.05
C TYR A 216 -3.09 4.41 -12.84
N ALA A 217 -1.95 4.53 -12.14
CA ALA A 217 -1.59 3.69 -10.99
C ALA A 217 -2.55 3.78 -9.80
N PHE A 218 -3.19 4.94 -9.60
CA PHE A 218 -4.19 5.11 -8.54
C PHE A 218 -5.51 4.40 -8.89
N TYR A 219 -5.92 4.46 -10.15
CA TYR A 219 -7.05 3.67 -10.67
C TYR A 219 -6.71 2.18 -10.70
N ASP A 220 -5.46 1.85 -10.98
CA ASP A 220 -4.93 0.49 -10.92
C ASP A 220 -4.92 -0.03 -9.49
N PHE A 221 -4.83 0.78 -8.44
CA PHE A 221 -4.91 0.28 -7.06
C PHE A 221 -6.28 -0.34 -6.73
N ASP A 222 -7.34 0.19 -7.35
CA ASP A 222 -8.69 -0.37 -7.23
C ASP A 222 -8.88 -1.56 -8.19
N LEU A 223 -8.24 -1.60 -9.37
CA LEU A 223 -8.19 -2.80 -10.25
C LEU A 223 -7.31 -3.93 -9.67
N ILE A 224 -6.27 -3.58 -8.91
CA ILE A 224 -5.46 -4.48 -8.08
C ILE A 224 -6.35 -5.09 -6.99
N SER A 225 -7.45 -4.45 -6.61
CA SER A 225 -8.41 -5.10 -5.74
C SER A 225 -8.93 -6.38 -6.36
N ASP A 226 -9.32 -6.32 -7.63
CA ASP A 226 -9.85 -7.46 -8.36
C ASP A 226 -8.76 -8.51 -8.60
N ASP A 227 -7.52 -8.10 -8.88
CA ASP A 227 -6.35 -9.00 -9.07
C ASP A 227 -5.90 -9.71 -7.77
N PHE A 228 -6.20 -9.13 -6.59
CA PHE A 228 -6.03 -9.81 -5.30
C PHE A 228 -7.12 -10.86 -5.04
N ASP A 229 -8.32 -10.67 -5.59
CA ASP A 229 -9.52 -11.46 -5.31
C ASP A 229 -9.79 -12.54 -6.39
N SER A 230 -9.40 -12.30 -7.64
CA SER A 230 -9.48 -13.25 -8.75
C SER A 230 -8.29 -14.21 -8.74
N ASN A 231 -8.42 -15.28 -7.96
CA ASN A 231 -7.54 -16.45 -8.00
C ASN A 231 -6.04 -16.18 -7.80
N TYR A 232 -5.66 -16.13 -6.52
CA TYR A 232 -4.34 -16.53 -6.00
C TYR A 232 -3.97 -18.01 -6.30
N LYS A 233 -4.62 -18.65 -7.28
CA LYS A 233 -4.42 -20.03 -7.74
C LYS A 233 -4.50 -20.07 -9.27
N ASP A 234 -3.38 -20.46 -9.86
CA ASP A 234 -3.15 -20.78 -11.27
C ASP A 234 -3.25 -19.67 -12.32
N GLY A 235 -2.29 -19.73 -13.25
CA GLY A 235 -2.42 -19.18 -14.58
C GLY A 235 -1.54 -17.97 -14.82
N GLY A 236 -0.39 -18.21 -15.45
CA GLY A 236 0.38 -17.13 -16.05
C GLY A 236 -0.49 -16.32 -17.01
N THR A 237 -0.49 -15.00 -16.81
CA THR A 237 -0.57 -14.09 -17.94
C THR A 237 0.83 -13.51 -18.12
N SER A 238 1.61 -14.28 -18.87
CA SER A 238 2.80 -13.82 -19.56
C SER A 238 2.50 -12.49 -20.27
N PHE A 239 2.97 -11.38 -19.71
CA PHE A 239 3.10 -10.11 -20.45
C PHE A 239 4.39 -10.08 -21.32
N TRP A 240 4.98 -11.26 -21.50
CA TRP A 240 6.00 -11.61 -22.48
C TRP A 240 5.45 -12.78 -23.31
N GLY A 241 4.50 -12.50 -24.19
CA GLY A 241 4.04 -13.42 -25.22
C GLY A 241 4.15 -12.68 -26.54
N GLY A 242 5.25 -12.89 -27.25
CA GLY A 242 5.32 -12.53 -28.66
C GLY A 242 4.35 -13.43 -29.42
N ASP A 243 3.56 -12.82 -30.29
CA ASP A 243 2.72 -13.53 -31.24
C ASP A 243 3.59 -14.46 -32.08
N SER A 244 3.41 -15.76 -31.90
CA SER A 244 3.80 -16.74 -32.89
C SER A 244 2.71 -17.81 -32.92
N ASP A 245 1.77 -17.58 -33.82
CA ASP A 245 0.80 -18.55 -34.28
C ASP A 245 1.53 -19.81 -34.76
N SER A 246 1.34 -20.92 -34.06
CA SER A 246 1.46 -22.25 -34.67
C SER A 246 0.68 -23.26 -33.85
N SER A 247 -0.44 -23.69 -34.43
CA SER A 247 -1.30 -24.79 -34.00
C SER A 247 -0.52 -26.09 -33.80
N GLY A 248 -0.87 -26.88 -32.78
CA GLY A 248 -0.33 -28.23 -32.59
C GLY A 248 -0.90 -28.93 -31.38
N ASP A 249 -1.76 -29.90 -31.65
CA ASP A 249 -2.48 -30.76 -30.70
C ASP A 249 -1.60 -31.57 -29.73
N GLY A 250 -2.17 -31.83 -28.55
CA GLY A 250 -2.10 -33.12 -27.86
C GLY A 250 -0.75 -33.64 -27.34
N CYS A 251 -0.64 -33.83 -26.02
CA CYS A 251 -0.67 -35.15 -25.39
C CYS A 251 -0.31 -35.14 -23.90
N SER A 252 -1.01 -36.00 -23.18
CA SER A 252 -0.86 -36.43 -21.80
C SER A 252 0.35 -37.33 -21.54
N GLY A 253 0.97 -37.17 -20.37
CA GLY A 253 1.59 -38.24 -19.58
C GLY A 253 2.98 -38.76 -20.00
N CYS A 254 3.95 -38.69 -19.09
CA CYS A 254 4.65 -39.86 -18.52
C CYS A 254 5.81 -39.47 -17.60
N SER A 255 6.01 -40.35 -16.64
CA SER A 255 6.99 -40.47 -15.56
C SER A 255 8.40 -40.91 -16.00
N GLY A 256 9.43 -40.47 -15.27
CA GLY A 256 10.62 -41.27 -14.94
C GLY A 256 11.91 -41.09 -15.78
N CYS A 257 13.03 -41.47 -15.13
CA CYS A 257 14.44 -41.56 -15.57
C CYS A 257 15.27 -40.27 -15.47
N SER A 258 16.20 -40.08 -14.51
CA SER A 258 17.50 -40.75 -14.26
C SER A 258 18.62 -40.37 -15.25
N GLY A 259 19.56 -39.53 -14.79
CA GLY A 259 21.00 -39.48 -15.09
C GLY A 259 21.50 -39.48 -16.53
N CYS A 260 22.28 -38.45 -16.90
CA CYS A 260 23.60 -38.63 -17.51
C CYS A 260 24.44 -37.34 -17.50
N SER A 261 25.73 -37.57 -17.43
CA SER A 261 26.85 -36.64 -17.30
C SER A 261 27.37 -36.17 -18.67
N GLY A 262 28.00 -34.99 -18.70
CA GLY A 262 29.25 -34.76 -19.43
C GLY A 262 29.23 -34.14 -20.84
N CYS A 263 30.35 -33.42 -21.10
CA CYS A 263 30.86 -32.79 -22.34
C CYS A 263 30.24 -31.41 -22.69
N GLY A 264 30.97 -30.31 -22.89
CA GLY A 264 32.40 -30.11 -23.21
C GLY A 264 32.60 -29.88 -24.72
N GLY A 265 33.04 -28.66 -25.09
CA GLY A 265 33.42 -28.23 -26.45
C GLY A 265 32.88 -26.82 -26.74
N GLU A 266 33.65 -25.80 -27.10
CA GLU A 266 35.08 -25.62 -27.41
C GLU A 266 35.59 -24.33 -26.76
#